data_AF-A0A3D4VR72-F1
#
_entry.id   AF-A0A3D4VR72-F1
#
_cell.length_a   1.000
_cell.length_b   1.000
_cell.length_c   1.000
_cell.angle_alpha   90.00
_cell.angle_beta   90.00
_cell.angle_gamma   90.00
#
_symmetry.space_group_name_H-M   'P 1'
#
loop_
_entity.id
_entity.type
_entity.pdbx_description
1 polymer ?
#
loop_
_entity_poly.entity_id
_entity_poly.type
_entity_poly.pdbx_seq_one_letter_code
_entity_poly.pdbx_strand_id
1 'polypeptide(L)'
;MFHNDRPRFLILILILVGILGAIFAHFTLSATVQNNALMQSEQITIQTFLNADVHEPITNTAIQHRITLAEMTEGLDNLTQYETPEGFKMVSDSKQWTVAKLEALYQELKQNKHGEEFNLLYQVFVHASPDPDASGAHQYNDETFVLNLNLPFLPERSQLRFTQNLGTINLYDGDSKTSIDDHAQVLSHEYGHHFTFYHMFNDNQIEGSLYESIRNINTHPVFYDNSDYDHYLANHEWYLIEIAAEDYVQLMGSPRAKRIIKYVDVEGRLYGSQQTQSGYSYNVYGQENLQIPYAHEVEGLDTYFKSFIQESASSTPDTIKFKPSIERSVRSHDSTSGLLNFTHYTIRWDDVYPNSTYTLIMSDPDGSNLYAIKTVYPNQTMSAKVGTVSYEANGYIHWNEDKLDSGQKHFFVTVVLPDGSLRKSEPLSVNFN
;
A
#
# COMPACT_ATOMS: atom_id res chain seq x y z
N MET A 1 30.81 69.92 -74.72
CA MET A 1 31.94 70.03 -73.78
C MET A 1 31.54 69.32 -72.48
N PHE A 2 31.62 67.99 -72.44
CA PHE A 2 31.70 67.21 -71.21
C PHE A 2 32.57 66.00 -71.53
N HIS A 3 33.82 66.13 -71.10
CA HIS A 3 34.87 65.13 -71.20
C HIS A 3 34.64 64.03 -70.16
N ASN A 4 34.80 62.79 -70.60
CA ASN A 4 35.85 61.88 -70.11
C ASN A 4 36.07 61.77 -68.57
N ASP A 5 35.12 61.21 -67.83
CA ASP A 5 35.33 60.77 -66.42
C ASP A 5 34.89 59.32 -66.13
N ARG A 6 34.59 58.52 -67.16
CA ARG A 6 34.23 57.11 -67.00
C ARG A 6 35.31 56.21 -66.36
N PRO A 7 36.64 56.39 -66.57
CA PRO A 7 37.61 55.50 -65.93
C PRO A 7 37.79 55.77 -64.43
N ARG A 8 37.49 56.98 -63.94
CA ARG A 8 37.59 57.31 -62.50
C ARG A 8 36.46 56.71 -61.67
N PHE A 9 35.26 56.64 -62.23
CA PHE A 9 34.10 56.05 -61.56
C PHE A 9 34.23 54.53 -61.40
N LEU A 10 34.81 53.84 -62.39
CA LEU A 10 35.02 52.39 -62.34
C LEU A 10 36.07 52.00 -61.27
N ILE A 11 37.14 52.79 -61.14
CA ILE A 11 38.19 52.57 -60.13
C ILE A 11 37.63 52.80 -58.71
N LEU A 12 36.77 53.82 -58.52
CA LEU A 12 36.16 54.08 -57.22
C LEU A 12 35.22 52.95 -56.77
N ILE A 13 34.44 52.38 -57.70
CA ILE A 13 33.55 51.25 -57.43
C ILE A 13 34.36 49.99 -57.06
N LEU A 14 35.44 49.70 -57.77
CA LEU A 14 36.29 48.54 -57.47
C LEU A 14 36.98 48.66 -56.11
N ILE A 15 37.40 49.88 -55.72
CA ILE A 15 37.96 50.14 -54.38
C ILE A 15 36.88 49.96 -53.30
N LEU A 16 35.66 50.47 -53.53
CA LEU A 16 34.54 50.33 -52.59
C LEU A 16 34.11 48.86 -52.41
N VAL A 17 34.06 48.09 -53.49
CA VAL A 17 33.76 46.63 -53.44
C VAL A 17 34.88 45.88 -52.74
N GLY A 18 36.15 46.25 -52.95
CA GLY A 18 37.28 45.66 -52.24
C GLY A 18 37.26 45.94 -50.73
N ILE A 19 36.92 47.17 -50.34
CA ILE A 19 36.80 47.56 -48.92
C ILE A 19 35.60 46.87 -48.27
N LEU A 20 34.44 46.82 -48.93
CA LEU A 20 33.25 46.11 -48.44
C LEU A 20 33.50 44.60 -48.32
N GLY A 21 34.22 44.01 -49.27
CA GLY A 21 34.62 42.59 -49.21
C GLY A 21 35.60 42.30 -48.06
N ALA A 22 36.57 43.19 -47.81
CA ALA A 22 37.52 43.05 -46.70
C ALA A 22 36.85 43.25 -45.33
N ILE A 23 35.91 44.21 -45.21
CA ILE A 23 35.11 44.42 -44.00
C ILE A 23 34.21 43.20 -43.75
N PHE A 24 33.53 42.69 -44.78
CA PHE A 24 32.68 41.50 -44.66
C PHE A 24 33.49 40.24 -44.31
N ALA A 25 34.67 40.06 -44.89
CA ALA A 25 35.58 38.97 -44.53
C ALA A 25 36.12 39.11 -43.09
N HIS A 26 36.42 40.33 -42.63
CA HIS A 26 36.88 40.57 -41.27
C HIS A 26 35.79 40.33 -40.22
N PHE A 27 34.54 40.73 -40.49
CA PHE A 27 33.40 40.45 -39.62
C PHE A 27 33.03 38.96 -39.59
N THR A 28 33.09 38.26 -40.73
CA THR A 28 32.81 36.82 -40.76
C THR A 28 33.93 36.01 -40.12
N LEU A 29 35.21 36.38 -40.28
CA LEU A 29 36.31 35.70 -39.57
C LEU A 29 36.27 35.95 -38.04
N SER A 30 36.04 37.19 -37.60
CA SER A 30 35.96 37.51 -36.16
C SER A 30 34.76 36.86 -35.48
N ALA A 31 33.59 36.82 -36.13
CA ALA A 31 32.43 36.09 -35.62
C ALA A 31 32.69 34.57 -35.56
N THR A 32 33.35 34.00 -36.57
CA THR A 32 33.69 32.56 -36.59
C THR A 32 34.73 32.21 -35.51
N VAL A 33 35.74 33.06 -35.29
CA VAL A 33 36.78 32.85 -34.28
C VAL A 33 36.24 33.05 -32.86
N GLN A 34 35.38 34.04 -32.63
CA GLN A 34 34.69 34.21 -31.34
C GLN A 34 33.73 33.06 -31.05
N ASN A 35 32.96 32.60 -32.05
CA ASN A 35 32.07 31.45 -31.88
C ASN A 35 32.85 30.15 -31.63
N ASN A 36 34.00 29.95 -32.27
CA ASN A 36 34.85 28.78 -32.01
C ASN A 36 35.50 28.81 -30.62
N ALA A 37 35.92 29.98 -30.14
CA ALA A 37 36.47 30.12 -28.80
C ALA A 37 35.40 29.92 -27.70
N LEU A 38 34.18 30.41 -27.94
CA LEU A 38 33.02 30.17 -27.08
C LEU A 38 32.64 28.69 -27.08
N MET A 39 32.53 28.06 -28.26
CA MET A 39 32.26 26.63 -28.40
C MET A 39 33.31 25.76 -27.71
N GLN A 40 34.60 26.14 -27.75
CA GLN A 40 35.66 25.39 -27.06
C GLN A 40 35.59 25.54 -25.54
N SER A 41 35.30 26.73 -25.02
CA SER A 41 35.14 26.91 -23.57
C SER A 41 33.87 26.21 -23.05
N GLU A 42 32.82 26.17 -23.87
CA GLU A 42 31.58 25.45 -23.60
C GLU A 42 31.76 23.93 -23.65
N GLN A 43 32.50 23.40 -24.63
CA GLN A 43 32.87 21.97 -24.68
C GLN A 43 33.67 21.55 -23.45
N ILE A 44 34.62 22.38 -22.98
CA ILE A 44 35.38 22.10 -21.76
C ILE A 44 34.44 22.05 -20.54
N THR A 45 33.46 22.95 -20.46
CA THR A 45 32.50 23.01 -19.35
C THR A 45 31.59 21.78 -19.34
N ILE A 46 31.07 21.37 -20.50
CA ILE A 46 30.26 20.16 -20.65
C ILE A 46 31.07 18.91 -20.30
N GLN A 47 32.31 18.81 -20.80
CA GLN A 47 33.16 17.67 -20.50
C GLN A 47 33.56 17.61 -19.02
N THR A 48 33.73 18.77 -18.37
CA THR A 48 33.97 18.86 -16.92
C THR A 48 32.75 18.40 -16.12
N PHE A 49 31.53 18.75 -16.56
CA PHE A 49 30.30 18.26 -15.94
C PHE A 49 30.12 16.74 -16.13
N LEU A 50 30.35 16.22 -17.35
CA LEU A 50 30.21 14.80 -17.66
C LEU A 50 31.29 13.93 -17.00
N ASN A 51 32.47 14.50 -16.73
CA ASN A 51 33.59 13.81 -16.08
C ASN A 51 33.65 14.08 -14.56
N ALA A 52 32.72 14.86 -14.01
CA ALA A 52 32.62 15.03 -12.56
C ALA A 52 32.22 13.68 -11.94
N ASP A 53 32.99 13.23 -10.95
CA ASP A 53 32.82 11.93 -10.30
C ASP A 53 31.41 11.81 -9.69
N VAL A 54 30.59 10.91 -10.23
CA VAL A 54 29.13 10.83 -10.00
C VAL A 54 28.77 10.21 -8.64
N HIS A 55 29.70 10.20 -7.69
CA HIS A 55 29.50 9.58 -6.39
C HIS A 55 28.82 10.50 -5.36
N GLU A 56 28.59 11.78 -5.68
CA GLU A 56 27.67 12.63 -4.92
C GLU A 56 26.48 13.05 -5.79
N PRO A 57 25.24 12.96 -5.27
CA PRO A 57 24.05 13.40 -5.99
C PRO A 57 24.20 14.87 -6.36
N ILE A 58 24.15 15.18 -7.65
CA ILE A 58 24.08 16.56 -8.14
C ILE A 58 22.72 17.12 -7.73
N THR A 59 22.65 17.72 -6.55
CA THR A 59 21.45 18.39 -6.05
C THR A 59 21.31 19.70 -6.81
N ASN A 60 20.36 19.73 -7.75
CA ASN A 60 19.98 20.96 -8.42
C ASN A 60 19.20 21.86 -7.44
N THR A 61 19.93 22.69 -6.72
CA THR A 61 19.39 23.64 -5.72
C THR A 61 18.41 24.65 -6.34
N ALA A 62 18.43 24.87 -7.66
CA ALA A 62 17.43 25.70 -8.34
C ALA A 62 16.10 24.96 -8.62
N ILE A 63 16.11 23.61 -8.64
CA ILE A 63 14.90 22.78 -8.70
C ILE A 63 14.25 22.69 -7.32
N GLN A 64 15.02 22.52 -6.23
CA GLN A 64 14.47 22.54 -4.86
C GLN A 64 13.75 23.85 -4.51
N HIS A 65 14.10 24.96 -5.17
CA HIS A 65 13.46 26.26 -4.94
C HIS A 65 12.31 26.57 -5.94
N ARG A 66 12.08 25.72 -6.95
CA ARG A 66 11.03 25.88 -7.98
C ARG A 66 10.06 24.71 -8.11
N ILE A 67 10.31 23.57 -7.45
CA ILE A 67 9.24 22.65 -7.04
C ILE A 67 8.55 23.29 -5.83
N THR A 68 8.01 24.48 -6.04
CA THR A 68 6.84 24.94 -5.32
C THR A 68 5.81 24.88 -6.41
N LEU A 69 5.04 23.78 -6.41
CA LEU A 69 4.03 23.50 -7.43
C LEU A 69 2.92 24.56 -7.31
N ALA A 70 3.19 25.74 -7.84
CA ALA A 70 2.22 26.80 -7.99
C ALA A 70 1.43 26.54 -9.26
N GLU A 71 0.11 26.48 -9.07
CA GLU A 71 -0.93 26.71 -10.08
C GLU A 71 -1.44 25.50 -10.86
N MET A 72 -2.19 24.64 -10.15
CA MET A 72 -3.56 24.26 -10.54
C MET A 72 -4.43 24.12 -9.28
N THR A 73 -4.75 25.25 -8.64
CA THR A 73 -5.76 25.33 -7.57
C THR A 73 -6.90 26.23 -8.01
N GLU A 74 -7.70 25.77 -8.98
CA GLU A 74 -9.09 26.20 -9.08
C GLU A 74 -9.95 25.08 -8.50
N GLY A 75 -10.37 25.25 -7.24
CA GLY A 75 -11.26 24.33 -6.51
C GLY A 75 -10.80 23.89 -5.10
N LEU A 76 -9.58 24.24 -4.67
CA LEU A 76 -8.88 23.59 -3.54
C LEU A 76 -8.68 24.44 -2.27
N ASP A 77 -9.29 25.63 -2.16
CA ASP A 77 -9.08 26.57 -1.04
C ASP A 77 -9.46 26.03 0.36
N ASN A 78 -10.04 24.83 0.45
CA ASN A 78 -10.47 24.21 1.71
C ASN A 78 -9.79 22.86 2.05
N LEU A 79 -8.80 22.40 1.28
CA LEU A 79 -8.13 21.13 1.60
C LEU A 79 -7.02 21.32 2.65
N THR A 80 -6.92 20.36 3.57
CA THR A 80 -5.77 20.26 4.47
C THR A 80 -4.66 19.48 3.76
N GLN A 81 -3.43 19.99 3.81
CA GLN A 81 -2.31 19.41 3.06
C GLN A 81 -1.03 19.40 3.91
N TYR A 82 -0.21 18.37 3.69
CA TYR A 82 1.16 18.26 4.20
C TYR A 82 2.07 17.78 3.06
N GLU A 83 3.14 18.51 2.79
CA GLU A 83 4.14 18.15 1.79
C GLU A 83 5.24 17.32 2.45
N THR A 84 5.51 16.14 1.89
CA THR A 84 6.48 15.21 2.46
C THR A 84 7.92 15.57 2.06
N PRO A 85 8.93 15.13 2.83
CA PRO A 85 10.34 15.28 2.45
C PRO A 85 10.69 14.67 1.08
N GLU A 86 9.98 13.61 0.67
CA GLU A 86 10.16 12.94 -0.62
C GLU A 86 9.46 13.65 -1.80
N GLY A 87 8.69 14.71 -1.52
CA GLY A 87 8.09 15.59 -2.55
C GLY A 87 6.66 15.24 -2.97
N PHE A 88 6.07 14.18 -2.42
CA PHE A 88 4.65 13.86 -2.63
C PHE A 88 3.77 14.48 -1.54
N LYS A 89 2.45 14.52 -1.74
CA LYS A 89 1.52 15.22 -0.83
C LYS A 89 0.65 14.26 -0.02
N MET A 90 0.45 14.58 1.25
CA MET A 90 -0.66 14.06 2.05
C MET A 90 -1.79 15.09 2.00
N VAL A 91 -2.98 14.71 1.57
CA VAL A 91 -4.11 15.63 1.31
C VAL A 91 -5.37 15.11 1.97
N SER A 92 -6.24 16.00 2.43
CA SER A 92 -7.57 15.65 2.93
C SER A 92 -8.61 16.73 2.67
N ASP A 93 -9.82 16.31 2.30
CA ASP A 93 -11.03 17.15 2.31
C ASP A 93 -11.87 16.99 3.59
N SER A 94 -11.53 16.03 4.47
CA SER A 94 -12.11 15.91 5.80
C SER A 94 -11.56 16.97 6.76
N LYS A 95 -12.47 17.57 7.52
CA LYS A 95 -12.13 18.53 8.59
C LYS A 95 -11.53 17.85 9.82
N GLN A 96 -11.67 16.53 9.95
CA GLN A 96 -11.12 15.77 11.08
C GLN A 96 -9.62 15.51 10.93
N TRP A 97 -9.09 15.66 9.72
CA TRP A 97 -7.71 15.37 9.33
C TRP A 97 -6.91 16.66 9.21
N THR A 98 -6.33 17.07 10.33
CA THR A 98 -5.45 18.24 10.42
C THR A 98 -4.07 17.96 9.82
N VAL A 99 -3.28 19.01 9.54
CA VAL A 99 -1.90 18.87 9.04
C VAL A 99 -1.07 17.92 9.92
N ALA A 100 -1.19 18.02 11.25
CA ALA A 100 -0.48 17.14 12.17
C ALA A 100 -0.92 15.66 12.05
N LYS A 101 -2.19 15.39 11.74
CA LYS A 101 -2.66 14.03 11.48
C LYS A 101 -2.18 13.50 10.12
N LEU A 102 -2.14 14.35 9.10
CA LEU A 102 -1.58 13.99 7.80
C LEU A 102 -0.08 13.68 7.89
N GLU A 103 0.66 14.48 8.67
CA GLU A 103 2.06 14.19 8.99
C GLU A 103 2.20 12.86 9.74
N ALA A 104 1.35 12.59 10.75
CA ALA A 104 1.35 11.32 11.46
C ALA A 104 0.98 10.12 10.57
N LEU A 105 0.09 10.31 9.59
CA LEU A 105 -0.27 9.30 8.60
C LEU A 105 0.89 9.02 7.64
N TYR A 106 1.64 10.05 7.26
CA TYR A 106 2.89 9.89 6.52
C TYR A 106 3.93 9.10 7.34
N GLN A 107 4.09 9.42 8.63
CA GLN A 107 5.00 8.66 9.50
C GLN A 107 4.58 7.19 9.63
N GLU A 108 3.28 6.92 9.63
CA GLU A 108 2.73 5.56 9.56
C GLU A 108 3.07 4.88 8.22
N LEU A 109 2.88 5.56 7.10
CA LEU A 109 3.25 5.04 5.78
C LEU A 109 4.74 4.64 5.75
N LYS A 110 5.61 5.47 6.32
CA LYS A 110 7.06 5.21 6.46
C LYS A 110 7.40 4.00 7.35
N GLN A 111 6.47 3.49 8.16
CA GLN A 111 6.69 2.27 8.93
C GLN A 111 6.51 0.99 8.10
N ASN A 112 5.96 1.10 6.89
CA ASN A 112 5.98 -0.01 5.94
C ASN A 112 7.40 -0.16 5.36
N LYS A 113 7.81 -1.39 5.09
CA LYS A 113 9.08 -1.65 4.40
C LYS A 113 8.96 -1.24 2.94
N HIS A 114 9.77 -0.28 2.51
CA HIS A 114 9.70 0.28 1.17
C HIS A 114 11.10 0.39 0.54
N GLY A 115 11.15 0.43 -0.79
CA GLY A 115 12.33 0.64 -1.61
C GLY A 115 12.29 1.98 -2.34
N GLU A 116 12.83 2.00 -3.55
CA GLU A 116 12.91 3.21 -4.39
C GLU A 116 11.56 3.63 -4.97
N GLU A 117 10.61 2.70 -5.09
CA GLU A 117 9.25 2.93 -5.56
C GLU A 117 8.52 3.98 -4.71
N PHE A 118 8.88 4.11 -3.43
CA PHE A 118 8.34 5.14 -2.54
C PHE A 118 8.43 6.57 -3.13
N ASN A 119 9.46 6.84 -3.94
CA ASN A 119 9.65 8.15 -4.59
C ASN A 119 8.72 8.37 -5.80
N LEU A 120 7.96 7.35 -6.21
CA LEU A 120 6.99 7.40 -7.30
C LEU A 120 5.55 7.56 -6.79
N LEU A 121 5.37 7.83 -5.49
CA LEU A 121 4.10 8.34 -4.99
C LEU A 121 3.90 9.78 -5.44
N TYR A 122 2.69 10.09 -5.91
CA TYR A 122 2.23 11.44 -6.18
C TYR A 122 1.51 12.04 -4.97
N GLN A 123 0.59 11.27 -4.39
CA GLN A 123 -0.16 11.71 -3.21
C GLN A 123 -0.81 10.55 -2.45
N VAL A 124 -1.10 10.81 -1.18
CA VAL A 124 -2.08 10.07 -0.37
C VAL A 124 -3.24 11.01 -0.05
N PHE A 125 -4.46 10.66 -0.43
CA PHE A 125 -5.65 11.47 -0.27
C PHE A 125 -6.63 10.81 0.70
N VAL A 126 -7.02 11.52 1.76
CA VAL A 126 -8.08 11.10 2.69
C VAL A 126 -9.38 11.81 2.32
N HIS A 127 -10.34 11.04 1.82
CA HIS A 127 -11.69 11.50 1.48
C HIS A 127 -12.58 11.49 2.72
N ALA A 128 -13.32 12.56 2.93
CA ALA A 128 -14.24 12.73 4.05
C ALA A 128 -15.38 11.72 4.01
N SER A 129 -15.93 11.51 2.83
CA SER A 129 -17.06 10.61 2.62
C SER A 129 -16.60 9.16 2.45
N PRO A 130 -17.41 8.18 2.89
CA PRO A 130 -17.20 6.79 2.54
C PRO A 130 -17.41 6.59 1.03
N ASP A 131 -16.72 5.59 0.49
CA ASP A 131 -17.08 4.97 -0.78
C ASP A 131 -17.92 3.71 -0.46
N PRO A 132 -19.02 3.45 -1.20
CA PRO A 132 -19.89 2.31 -0.92
C PRO A 132 -19.21 0.95 -1.14
N ASP A 133 -18.20 0.90 -2.01
CA ASP A 133 -17.59 -0.35 -2.48
C ASP A 133 -16.15 -0.49 -1.97
N ALA A 134 -15.51 0.58 -1.48
CA ALA A 134 -14.10 0.57 -1.10
C ALA A 134 -13.79 1.31 0.22
N SER A 135 -12.80 0.80 0.95
CA SER A 135 -12.20 1.54 2.09
C SER A 135 -10.96 2.34 1.70
N GLY A 136 -10.32 1.97 0.59
CA GLY A 136 -9.22 2.67 -0.05
C GLY A 136 -9.11 2.26 -1.51
N ALA A 137 -8.27 2.96 -2.28
CA ALA A 137 -7.97 2.60 -3.66
C ALA A 137 -6.60 3.13 -4.08
N HIS A 138 -5.84 2.30 -4.79
CA HIS A 138 -4.63 2.71 -5.50
C HIS A 138 -4.93 3.01 -6.97
N GLN A 139 -4.32 4.07 -7.50
CA GLN A 139 -4.39 4.40 -8.93
C GLN A 139 -3.07 4.98 -9.42
N TYR A 140 -2.83 4.90 -10.72
CA TYR A 140 -1.70 5.52 -11.39
C TYR A 140 -2.11 6.75 -12.18
N ASN A 141 -1.32 7.81 -12.06
CA ASN A 141 -1.50 9.06 -12.81
C ASN A 141 -0.25 9.31 -13.66
N ASP A 142 -0.45 9.57 -14.96
CA ASP A 142 0.62 10.04 -15.83
C ASP A 142 0.85 11.55 -15.61
N GLU A 143 1.91 11.88 -14.89
CA GLU A 143 2.30 13.26 -14.62
C GLU A 143 3.40 13.71 -15.56
N THR A 144 3.15 14.80 -16.28
CA THR A 144 4.13 15.37 -17.22
C THR A 144 4.87 16.52 -16.57
N PHE A 145 6.15 16.29 -16.31
CA PHE A 145 7.05 17.29 -15.77
C PHE A 145 7.69 18.09 -16.90
N VAL A 146 7.73 19.41 -16.74
CA VAL A 146 8.36 20.33 -17.68
C VAL A 146 9.53 21.03 -16.99
N LEU A 147 10.74 20.59 -17.29
CA LEU A 147 11.96 21.25 -16.85
C LEU A 147 12.33 22.37 -17.83
N ASN A 148 12.19 23.62 -17.38
CA ASN A 148 12.65 24.77 -18.14
C ASN A 148 14.18 24.90 -18.02
N LEU A 149 14.90 24.66 -19.11
CA LEU A 149 16.34 24.74 -19.17
C LEU A 149 16.76 26.18 -19.46
N ASN A 150 17.22 26.89 -18.43
CA ASN A 150 17.80 28.22 -18.58
C ASN A 150 19.33 28.13 -18.66
N LEU A 151 19.83 27.63 -19.80
CA LEU A 151 21.26 27.51 -20.07
C LEU A 151 21.67 28.53 -21.15
N PRO A 152 22.82 29.23 -21.01
CA PRO A 152 23.21 30.33 -21.91
C PRO A 152 23.29 29.95 -23.39
N PHE A 153 23.53 28.67 -23.68
CA PHE A 153 23.71 28.11 -25.01
C PHE A 153 22.44 27.49 -25.60
N LEU A 154 21.35 27.39 -24.81
CA LEU A 154 20.07 26.89 -25.29
C LEU A 154 19.17 28.07 -25.70
N PRO A 155 18.33 27.91 -26.74
CA PRO A 155 17.31 28.90 -27.06
C PRO A 155 16.47 29.28 -25.84
N GLU A 156 16.12 30.56 -25.72
CA GLU A 156 15.18 31.02 -24.69
C GLU A 156 13.92 30.13 -24.73
N ARG A 157 13.54 29.58 -23.56
CA ARG A 157 12.42 28.62 -23.39
C ARG A 157 12.68 27.19 -23.86
N SER A 158 13.94 26.74 -23.86
CA SER A 158 14.21 25.31 -24.00
C SER A 158 13.59 24.53 -22.85
N GLN A 159 12.85 23.47 -23.18
CA GLN A 159 12.09 22.65 -22.23
C GLN A 159 12.45 21.19 -22.43
N LEU A 160 12.73 20.49 -21.33
CA LEU A 160 12.71 19.04 -21.29
C LEU A 160 11.35 18.62 -20.72
N ARG A 161 10.65 17.76 -21.45
CA ARG A 161 9.38 17.17 -21.00
C ARG A 161 9.59 15.70 -20.76
N PHE A 162 9.18 15.21 -19.61
CA PHE A 162 9.18 13.78 -19.30
C PHE A 162 7.91 13.46 -18.54
N THR A 163 7.31 12.33 -18.87
CA THR A 163 6.11 11.82 -18.22
C THR A 163 6.54 10.70 -17.27
N GLN A 164 6.05 10.74 -16.04
CA GLN A 164 6.21 9.65 -15.09
C GLN A 164 4.84 9.15 -14.69
N ASN A 165 4.75 7.85 -14.48
CA ASN A 165 3.58 7.20 -13.97
C ASN A 165 3.71 7.15 -12.43
N LEU A 166 2.87 7.90 -11.72
CA LEU A 166 2.96 8.10 -10.27
C LEU A 166 1.74 7.55 -9.54
N GLY A 167 1.97 6.93 -8.39
CA GLY A 167 0.93 6.31 -7.58
C GLY A 167 0.15 7.30 -6.73
N THR A 168 -1.16 7.15 -6.69
CA THR A 168 -2.05 7.83 -5.74
C THR A 168 -2.76 6.81 -4.88
N ILE A 169 -2.69 7.01 -3.57
CA ILE A 169 -3.46 6.22 -2.60
C ILE A 169 -4.65 7.06 -2.14
N ASN A 170 -5.85 6.51 -2.25
CA ASN A 170 -7.07 7.08 -1.72
C ASN A 170 -7.49 6.30 -0.47
N LEU A 171 -7.90 7.01 0.57
CA LEU A 171 -8.44 6.46 1.81
C LEU A 171 -9.82 7.09 2.02
N TYR A 172 -10.86 6.28 2.22
CA TYR A 172 -12.24 6.76 2.31
C TYR A 172 -12.77 6.77 3.75
N ASP A 173 -13.86 7.52 3.97
CA ASP A 173 -14.56 7.65 5.25
C ASP A 173 -13.77 8.39 6.36
N GLY A 174 -12.97 9.39 5.98
CA GLY A 174 -12.12 10.17 6.89
C GLY A 174 -12.89 10.98 7.95
N ASP A 175 -14.18 11.25 7.76
CA ASP A 175 -15.00 11.89 8.80
C ASP A 175 -15.37 10.94 9.95
N SER A 176 -15.49 9.63 9.68
CA SER A 176 -15.76 8.61 10.69
C SER A 176 -14.47 7.94 11.19
N LYS A 177 -13.53 7.68 10.29
CA LYS A 177 -12.19 7.12 10.53
C LYS A 177 -11.20 8.24 10.76
N THR A 178 -11.08 8.67 12.01
CA THR A 178 -10.38 9.91 12.37
C THR A 178 -9.02 9.69 13.02
N SER A 179 -8.60 8.43 13.16
CA SER A 179 -7.31 8.05 13.74
C SER A 179 -6.40 7.33 12.74
N ILE A 180 -5.10 7.37 12.99
CA ILE A 180 -4.11 6.64 12.17
C ILE A 180 -4.38 5.14 12.19
N ASP A 181 -4.80 4.62 13.34
CA ASP A 181 -5.17 3.22 13.54
C ASP A 181 -6.33 2.77 12.64
N ASP A 182 -7.24 3.67 12.26
CA ASP A 182 -8.39 3.36 11.40
C ASP A 182 -7.98 3.17 9.94
N HIS A 183 -6.88 3.80 9.51
CA HIS A 183 -6.37 3.70 8.14
C HIS A 183 -5.11 2.88 7.98
N ALA A 184 -4.41 2.51 9.06
CA ALA A 184 -3.09 1.87 8.95
C ALA A 184 -3.08 0.62 8.08
N GLN A 185 -4.07 -0.27 8.23
CA GLN A 185 -4.16 -1.48 7.41
C GLN A 185 -4.46 -1.16 5.95
N VAL A 186 -5.49 -0.33 5.69
CA VAL A 186 -5.88 0.07 4.33
C VAL A 186 -4.72 0.78 3.63
N LEU A 187 -4.06 1.71 4.31
CA LEU A 187 -2.88 2.41 3.80
C LEU A 187 -1.75 1.43 3.45
N SER A 188 -1.51 0.42 4.28
CA SER A 188 -0.52 -0.62 3.98
C SER A 188 -0.94 -1.49 2.79
N HIS A 189 -2.25 -1.76 2.61
CA HIS A 189 -2.80 -2.50 1.49
C HIS A 189 -2.63 -1.75 0.18
N GLU A 190 -3.11 -0.49 0.14
CA GLU A 190 -2.98 0.36 -1.06
C GLU A 190 -1.52 0.65 -1.42
N TYR A 191 -0.66 0.78 -0.42
CA TYR A 191 0.78 0.86 -0.66
C TYR A 191 1.36 -0.48 -1.16
N GLY A 192 0.80 -1.61 -0.74
CA GLY A 192 1.12 -2.93 -1.28
C GLY A 192 0.80 -3.04 -2.77
N HIS A 193 -0.30 -2.47 -3.24
CA HIS A 193 -0.58 -2.32 -4.68
C HIS A 193 0.54 -1.53 -5.37
N HIS A 194 0.89 -0.35 -4.83
CA HIS A 194 1.98 0.47 -5.38
C HIS A 194 3.31 -0.30 -5.49
N PHE A 195 3.66 -1.02 -4.43
CA PHE A 195 4.88 -1.82 -4.36
C PHE A 195 4.88 -2.95 -5.38
N THR A 196 3.80 -3.74 -5.43
CA THR A 196 3.73 -4.95 -6.25
C THR A 196 3.63 -4.61 -7.73
N PHE A 197 2.90 -3.56 -8.11
CA PHE A 197 2.89 -3.10 -9.49
C PHE A 197 4.27 -2.64 -9.97
N TYR A 198 5.02 -1.91 -9.14
CA TYR A 198 6.37 -1.46 -9.50
C TYR A 198 7.40 -2.60 -9.58
N HIS A 199 7.35 -3.56 -8.66
CA HIS A 199 8.39 -4.60 -8.55
C HIS A 199 8.05 -5.89 -9.27
N MET A 200 6.77 -6.24 -9.37
CA MET A 200 6.32 -7.58 -9.78
C MET A 200 5.52 -7.60 -11.07
N PHE A 201 4.74 -6.55 -11.34
CA PHE A 201 3.77 -6.53 -12.44
C PHE A 201 4.00 -5.39 -13.45
N ASN A 202 5.27 -4.97 -13.62
CA ASN A 202 5.63 -4.01 -14.65
C ASN A 202 5.09 -4.43 -16.02
N ASP A 203 4.62 -3.46 -16.80
CA ASP A 203 3.93 -3.65 -18.09
C ASP A 203 2.62 -4.47 -18.02
N ASN A 204 1.98 -4.56 -16.85
CA ASN A 204 0.74 -5.31 -16.60
C ASN A 204 0.84 -6.82 -16.90
N GLN A 205 2.05 -7.39 -16.86
CA GLN A 205 2.24 -8.84 -17.01
C GLN A 205 1.99 -9.56 -15.68
N ILE A 206 0.71 -9.72 -15.34
CA ILE A 206 0.27 -10.33 -14.07
C ILE A 206 0.29 -11.87 -14.18
N GLU A 207 -0.33 -12.41 -15.24
CA GLU A 207 -0.38 -13.85 -15.52
C GLU A 207 1.01 -14.40 -15.87
N GLY A 208 1.41 -15.50 -15.26
CA GLY A 208 2.72 -16.12 -15.45
C GLY A 208 3.87 -15.40 -14.76
N SER A 209 3.57 -14.45 -13.86
CA SER A 209 4.59 -13.74 -13.09
C SER A 209 5.38 -14.70 -12.17
N LEU A 210 6.59 -14.29 -11.80
CA LEU A 210 7.38 -15.03 -10.80
C LEU A 210 6.66 -15.08 -9.45
N TYR A 211 5.94 -14.01 -9.10
CA TYR A 211 5.09 -13.97 -7.91
C TYR A 211 4.07 -15.10 -7.92
N GLU A 212 3.30 -15.27 -8.99
CA GLU A 212 2.30 -16.34 -9.12
C GLU A 212 2.93 -17.74 -8.93
N SER A 213 4.11 -17.93 -9.55
CA SER A 213 4.86 -19.19 -9.47
C SER A 213 5.31 -19.52 -8.04
N ILE A 214 5.80 -18.53 -7.30
CA ILE A 214 6.20 -18.69 -5.89
C ILE A 214 4.97 -18.90 -5.01
N ARG A 215 3.90 -18.13 -5.26
CA ARG A 215 2.65 -18.22 -4.50
C ARG A 215 1.99 -19.58 -4.65
N ASN A 216 2.15 -20.22 -5.81
CA ASN A 216 1.74 -21.59 -6.10
C ASN A 216 0.27 -21.86 -5.78
N ILE A 217 -0.61 -20.96 -6.22
CA ILE A 217 -2.07 -21.00 -5.99
C ILE A 217 -2.87 -21.36 -7.23
N ASN A 218 -2.22 -21.94 -8.24
CA ASN A 218 -2.83 -22.33 -9.52
C ASN A 218 -3.93 -23.40 -9.43
N THR A 219 -4.13 -24.03 -8.28
CA THR A 219 -5.24 -24.96 -8.01
C THR A 219 -6.53 -24.25 -7.60
N HIS A 220 -6.51 -22.93 -7.46
CA HIS A 220 -7.62 -22.10 -7.03
C HIS A 220 -8.10 -21.17 -8.16
N PRO A 221 -9.34 -20.66 -8.11
CA PRO A 221 -9.79 -19.65 -9.06
C PRO A 221 -8.99 -18.36 -8.85
N VAL A 222 -8.05 -18.06 -9.74
CA VAL A 222 -7.26 -16.82 -9.70
C VAL A 222 -7.65 -15.96 -10.90
N PHE A 223 -7.88 -14.67 -10.66
CA PHE A 223 -8.26 -13.71 -11.69
C PHE A 223 -7.15 -12.66 -11.90
N TYR A 224 -7.03 -12.19 -13.14
CA TYR A 224 -5.97 -11.29 -13.60
C TYR A 224 -6.50 -9.98 -14.18
N ASP A 225 -7.68 -10.01 -14.79
CA ASP A 225 -8.30 -8.87 -15.49
C ASP A 225 -9.46 -8.31 -14.67
N ASN A 226 -9.29 -7.09 -14.17
CA ASN A 226 -10.25 -6.37 -13.34
C ASN A 226 -11.07 -5.33 -14.13
N SER A 227 -11.13 -5.45 -15.47
CA SER A 227 -11.91 -4.56 -16.32
C SER A 227 -13.44 -4.71 -16.15
N ASP A 228 -13.91 -5.89 -15.72
CA ASP A 228 -15.30 -6.09 -15.29
C ASP A 228 -15.42 -5.79 -13.79
N TYR A 229 -15.90 -4.58 -13.48
CA TYR A 229 -15.97 -4.07 -12.12
C TYR A 229 -16.94 -4.87 -11.22
N ASP A 230 -18.09 -5.31 -11.74
CA ASP A 230 -19.06 -6.09 -10.97
C ASP A 230 -18.48 -7.47 -10.63
N HIS A 231 -17.75 -8.08 -11.57
CA HIS A 231 -17.03 -9.33 -11.32
C HIS A 231 -15.90 -9.14 -10.31
N TYR A 232 -15.14 -8.04 -10.43
CA TYR A 232 -14.07 -7.69 -9.50
C TYR A 232 -14.60 -7.55 -8.07
N LEU A 233 -15.66 -6.76 -7.85
CA LEU A 233 -16.26 -6.61 -6.53
C LEU A 233 -16.79 -7.93 -5.95
N ALA A 234 -17.36 -8.80 -6.80
CA ALA A 234 -17.91 -10.07 -6.36
C ALA A 234 -16.87 -11.16 -6.06
N ASN A 235 -15.61 -10.97 -6.50
CA ASN A 235 -14.54 -11.96 -6.38
C ASN A 235 -13.20 -11.32 -5.97
N HIS A 236 -13.25 -10.18 -5.27
CA HIS A 236 -12.10 -9.33 -4.97
C HIS A 236 -10.93 -10.14 -4.38
N GLU A 237 -11.25 -11.05 -3.46
CA GLU A 237 -10.29 -11.91 -2.75
C GLU A 237 -9.56 -12.94 -3.64
N TRP A 238 -9.98 -13.10 -4.89
CA TRP A 238 -9.41 -14.03 -5.88
C TRP A 238 -8.55 -13.34 -6.94
N TYR A 239 -8.45 -12.01 -6.92
CA TYR A 239 -7.58 -11.28 -7.83
C TYR A 239 -6.12 -11.36 -7.39
N LEU A 240 -5.22 -11.75 -8.30
CA LEU A 240 -3.81 -11.95 -7.95
C LEU A 240 -3.16 -10.67 -7.38
N ILE A 241 -3.58 -9.50 -7.88
CA ILE A 241 -3.11 -8.19 -7.41
C ILE A 241 -3.55 -7.91 -5.97
N GLU A 242 -4.78 -8.30 -5.59
CA GLU A 242 -5.27 -8.13 -4.21
C GLU A 242 -4.54 -9.08 -3.27
N ILE A 243 -4.38 -10.35 -3.66
CA ILE A 243 -3.61 -11.32 -2.88
C ILE A 243 -2.18 -10.82 -2.65
N ALA A 244 -1.55 -10.20 -3.67
CA ALA A 244 -0.21 -9.63 -3.57
C ALA A 244 -0.14 -8.42 -2.62
N ALA A 245 -1.14 -7.54 -2.64
CA ALA A 245 -1.26 -6.42 -1.71
C ALA A 245 -1.46 -6.90 -0.27
N GLU A 246 -2.27 -7.94 -0.05
CA GLU A 246 -2.45 -8.54 1.28
C GLU A 246 -1.19 -9.25 1.78
N ASP A 247 -0.48 -9.94 0.89
CA ASP A 247 0.81 -10.55 1.21
C ASP A 247 1.85 -9.49 1.56
N TYR A 248 1.82 -8.34 0.88
CA TYR A 248 2.62 -7.17 1.26
C TYR A 248 2.29 -6.72 2.69
N VAL A 249 1.01 -6.57 3.07
CA VAL A 249 0.63 -6.20 4.45
C VAL A 249 1.23 -7.20 5.44
N GLN A 250 1.16 -8.49 5.16
CA GLN A 250 1.69 -9.52 6.05
C GLN A 250 3.22 -9.45 6.16
N LEU A 251 3.95 -9.35 5.06
CA LEU A 251 5.42 -9.47 5.03
C LEU A 251 6.14 -8.14 5.30
N MET A 252 5.58 -7.06 4.78
CA MET A 252 6.22 -5.75 4.64
C MET A 252 5.45 -4.62 5.34
N GLY A 253 4.18 -4.84 5.66
CA GLY A 253 3.32 -3.88 6.31
C GLY A 253 3.79 -3.46 7.71
N SER A 254 3.38 -2.26 8.10
CA SER A 254 3.74 -1.65 9.38
C SER A 254 3.24 -2.48 10.59
N PRO A 255 3.85 -2.30 11.78
CA PRO A 255 3.34 -2.92 13.01
C PRO A 255 1.89 -2.54 13.34
N ARG A 256 1.45 -1.33 12.96
CA ARG A 256 0.09 -0.84 13.24
C ARG A 256 -0.93 -1.42 12.25
N ALA A 257 -0.56 -1.65 10.99
CA ALA A 257 -1.37 -2.41 10.04
C ALA A 257 -1.62 -3.85 10.53
N LYS A 258 -0.68 -4.40 11.31
CA LYS A 258 -0.74 -5.75 11.91
C LYS A 258 -1.41 -5.78 13.30
N ARG A 259 -2.23 -4.79 13.64
CA ARG A 259 -2.85 -4.68 14.97
C ARG A 259 -3.80 -5.84 15.26
N ILE A 260 -3.62 -6.41 16.44
CA ILE A 260 -4.47 -7.48 16.99
C ILE A 260 -5.65 -6.86 17.75
N ILE A 261 -6.85 -7.40 17.51
CA ILE A 261 -8.05 -7.07 18.29
C ILE A 261 -8.40 -8.21 19.23
N LYS A 262 -8.82 -7.84 20.45
CA LYS A 262 -9.34 -8.78 21.44
C LYS A 262 -10.80 -9.09 21.18
N TYR A 263 -11.10 -10.36 20.92
CA TYR A 263 -12.46 -10.90 20.83
C TYR A 263 -12.78 -11.72 22.07
N VAL A 264 -14.06 -11.75 22.47
CA VAL A 264 -14.56 -12.50 23.62
C VAL A 264 -15.68 -13.45 23.21
N ASP A 265 -15.58 -14.69 23.69
CA ASP A 265 -16.59 -15.70 23.41
C ASP A 265 -17.90 -15.43 24.17
N VAL A 266 -18.92 -16.27 23.90
CA VAL A 266 -20.25 -16.12 24.50
C VAL A 266 -20.22 -16.19 26.04
N GLU A 267 -19.26 -16.93 26.62
CA GLU A 267 -19.04 -17.01 28.07
C GLU A 267 -18.46 -15.70 28.62
N GLY A 268 -17.44 -15.14 27.98
CA GLY A 268 -16.92 -13.83 28.35
C GLY A 268 -18.01 -12.75 28.35
N ARG A 269 -18.90 -12.77 27.34
CA ARG A 269 -20.04 -11.86 27.26
C ARG A 269 -21.09 -12.10 28.34
N LEU A 270 -21.38 -13.36 28.67
CA LEU A 270 -22.27 -13.70 29.79
C LEU A 270 -21.78 -13.11 31.11
N TYR A 271 -20.46 -13.00 31.30
CA TYR A 271 -19.83 -12.36 32.46
C TYR A 271 -19.55 -10.85 32.28
N GLY A 272 -20.17 -10.20 31.29
CA GLY A 272 -20.15 -8.75 31.13
C GLY A 272 -19.02 -8.19 30.28
N SER A 273 -18.21 -9.04 29.63
CA SER A 273 -17.22 -8.56 28.66
C SER A 273 -17.90 -8.02 27.42
N GLN A 274 -17.44 -6.88 26.91
CA GLN A 274 -17.94 -6.31 25.67
C GLN A 274 -17.21 -6.95 24.47
N GLN A 275 -17.98 -7.32 23.44
CA GLN A 275 -17.41 -7.71 22.16
C GLN A 275 -16.95 -6.46 21.43
N THR A 276 -15.70 -6.45 20.97
CA THR A 276 -15.24 -5.39 20.09
C THR A 276 -15.95 -5.53 18.73
N GLN A 277 -16.73 -4.52 18.37
CA GLN A 277 -17.24 -4.34 17.01
C GLN A 277 -16.18 -3.56 16.24
N SER A 278 -15.30 -4.26 15.54
CA SER A 278 -14.35 -3.63 14.63
C SER A 278 -14.35 -4.42 13.33
N GLY A 279 -14.42 -3.69 12.21
CA GLY A 279 -14.58 -4.27 10.88
C GLY A 279 -13.35 -5.02 10.39
N TYR A 280 -12.15 -4.64 10.83
CA TYR A 280 -10.90 -5.24 10.36
C TYR A 280 -9.86 -5.37 11.48
N SER A 281 -9.24 -6.55 11.57
CA SER A 281 -8.13 -6.84 12.48
C SER A 281 -7.19 -7.86 11.84
N TYR A 282 -5.89 -7.72 12.09
CA TYR A 282 -4.89 -8.58 11.46
C TYR A 282 -5.01 -10.06 11.87
N ASN A 283 -5.44 -10.31 13.11
CA ASN A 283 -5.67 -11.66 13.62
C ASN A 283 -6.95 -12.32 13.06
N VAL A 284 -7.71 -11.65 12.20
CA VAL A 284 -8.93 -12.20 11.57
C VAL A 284 -8.87 -12.07 10.05
N TYR A 285 -8.53 -10.88 9.57
CA TYR A 285 -8.50 -10.48 8.16
C TYR A 285 -7.06 -10.20 7.70
N GLY A 286 -6.13 -11.08 8.06
CA GLY A 286 -4.75 -11.00 7.55
C GLY A 286 -4.61 -11.39 6.07
N GLN A 287 -5.65 -12.03 5.53
CA GLN A 287 -5.86 -12.37 4.12
C GLN A 287 -7.39 -12.55 3.95
N GLU A 288 -8.01 -11.85 3.01
CA GLU A 288 -9.42 -11.97 2.66
C GLU A 288 -9.74 -13.40 2.21
N ASN A 289 -8.81 -13.99 1.47
CA ASN A 289 -8.93 -15.35 0.99
C ASN A 289 -8.43 -16.40 1.99
N LEU A 290 -9.36 -17.02 2.70
CA LEU A 290 -9.03 -18.05 3.69
C LEU A 290 -8.78 -19.44 3.11
N GLN A 291 -8.98 -19.63 1.81
CA GLN A 291 -8.76 -20.92 1.17
C GLN A 291 -7.29 -21.13 0.78
N ILE A 292 -6.49 -20.06 0.74
CA ILE A 292 -5.05 -20.13 0.49
C ILE A 292 -4.23 -20.03 1.79
N PRO A 293 -2.95 -20.45 1.78
CA PRO A 293 -2.04 -20.24 2.90
C PRO A 293 -1.77 -18.75 3.13
N TYR A 294 -1.45 -18.36 4.37
CA TYR A 294 -0.94 -17.01 4.65
C TYR A 294 0.44 -16.82 4.03
N ALA A 295 0.85 -15.56 3.81
CA ALA A 295 2.09 -15.22 3.12
C ALA A 295 3.33 -15.85 3.79
N HIS A 296 3.35 -15.84 5.13
CA HIS A 296 4.44 -16.42 5.91
C HIS A 296 4.48 -17.95 5.92
N GLU A 297 3.44 -18.61 5.39
CA GLU A 297 3.36 -20.06 5.24
C GLU A 297 3.86 -20.52 3.86
N VAL A 298 4.14 -19.58 2.95
CA VAL A 298 4.63 -19.86 1.60
C VAL A 298 6.15 -19.76 1.57
N GLU A 299 6.79 -20.87 1.23
CA GLU A 299 8.25 -20.95 1.10
C GLU A 299 8.75 -19.98 0.01
N GLY A 300 9.78 -19.19 0.34
CA GLY A 300 10.43 -18.26 -0.58
C GLY A 300 9.71 -16.92 -0.77
N LEU A 301 8.46 -16.76 -0.36
CA LEU A 301 7.69 -15.52 -0.59
C LEU A 301 8.26 -14.33 0.18
N ASP A 302 8.60 -14.49 1.47
CA ASP A 302 9.28 -13.44 2.25
C ASP A 302 10.61 -13.01 1.63
N THR A 303 11.39 -13.99 1.12
CA THR A 303 12.65 -13.72 0.43
C THR A 303 12.42 -12.92 -0.84
N TYR A 304 11.39 -13.26 -1.60
CA TYR A 304 11.04 -12.58 -2.84
C TYR A 304 10.69 -11.10 -2.59
N PHE A 305 9.77 -10.81 -1.67
CA PHE A 305 9.40 -9.42 -1.33
C PHE A 305 10.59 -8.60 -0.84
N LYS A 306 11.42 -9.16 0.05
CA LYS A 306 12.56 -8.44 0.62
C LYS A 306 13.74 -8.27 -0.34
N SER A 307 13.82 -9.08 -1.39
CA SER A 307 14.86 -8.97 -2.41
C SER A 307 14.84 -7.60 -3.11
N PHE A 308 13.66 -7.01 -3.28
CA PHE A 308 13.48 -5.70 -3.91
C PHE A 308 14.02 -4.52 -3.08
N ILE A 309 14.13 -4.70 -1.76
CA ILE A 309 14.64 -3.67 -0.84
C ILE A 309 16.01 -4.05 -0.23
N GLN A 310 16.67 -5.06 -0.80
CA GLN A 310 17.98 -5.55 -0.38
C GLN A 310 18.03 -5.98 1.10
N GLU A 311 16.92 -6.46 1.64
CA GLU A 311 16.85 -7.03 2.98
C GLU A 311 16.95 -8.55 2.94
N SER A 312 17.48 -9.13 4.02
CA SER A 312 17.48 -10.59 4.20
C SER A 312 16.12 -11.08 4.66
N ALA A 313 15.77 -12.30 4.25
CA ALA A 313 14.57 -12.97 4.73
C ALA A 313 14.54 -13.06 6.27
N SER A 314 13.34 -12.93 6.84
CA SER A 314 13.14 -13.16 8.27
C SER A 314 13.37 -14.65 8.57
N SER A 315 13.99 -14.94 9.70
CA SER A 315 13.94 -16.30 10.26
C SER A 315 12.53 -16.54 10.80
N THR A 316 11.65 -17.09 9.97
CA THR A 316 10.31 -17.46 10.42
C THR A 316 10.36 -18.84 11.10
N PRO A 317 9.65 -19.04 12.22
CA PRO A 317 9.51 -20.35 12.81
C PRO A 317 8.84 -21.33 11.84
N ASP A 318 9.25 -22.60 11.90
CA ASP A 318 8.66 -23.69 11.13
C ASP A 318 7.14 -23.76 11.32
N THR A 319 6.43 -24.06 10.23
CA THR A 319 4.98 -24.26 10.29
C THR A 319 4.67 -25.59 10.97
N ILE A 320 4.15 -25.52 12.19
CA ILE A 320 3.61 -26.64 12.96
C ILE A 320 2.13 -26.82 12.59
N LYS A 321 1.79 -28.00 12.08
CA LYS A 321 0.40 -28.38 11.83
C LYS A 321 -0.32 -28.73 13.13
N PHE A 322 -1.48 -28.14 13.35
CA PHE A 322 -2.36 -28.44 14.48
C PHE A 322 -3.82 -28.24 14.06
N LYS A 323 -4.74 -28.81 14.82
CA LYS A 323 -6.17 -28.76 14.52
C LYS A 323 -6.98 -28.59 15.80
N PRO A 324 -7.98 -27.68 15.84
CA PRO A 324 -8.86 -27.56 16.98
C PRO A 324 -9.74 -28.81 17.14
N SER A 325 -10.16 -29.06 18.37
CA SER A 325 -11.10 -30.12 18.77
C SER A 325 -12.35 -29.49 19.38
N ILE A 326 -13.47 -30.20 19.35
CA ILE A 326 -14.76 -29.71 19.87
C ILE A 326 -15.40 -30.74 20.81
N GLU A 327 -15.91 -30.25 21.93
CA GLU A 327 -16.62 -31.04 22.94
C GLU A 327 -18.00 -30.43 23.20
N ARG A 328 -19.06 -31.21 22.99
CA ARG A 328 -20.44 -30.81 23.29
C ARG A 328 -20.74 -30.98 24.77
N SER A 329 -21.38 -29.99 25.38
CA SER A 329 -21.83 -30.01 26.77
C SER A 329 -23.25 -29.47 26.90
N VAL A 330 -23.99 -29.97 27.90
CA VAL A 330 -25.34 -29.47 28.25
C VAL A 330 -25.31 -29.07 29.71
N ARG A 331 -25.79 -27.85 30.00
CA ARG A 331 -26.03 -27.39 31.37
C ARG A 331 -27.53 -27.34 31.61
N SER A 332 -27.97 -28.03 32.65
CA SER A 332 -29.38 -28.11 33.03
C SER A 332 -29.65 -27.34 34.31
N HIS A 333 -30.78 -26.65 34.38
CA HIS A 333 -31.23 -25.92 35.57
C HIS A 333 -32.70 -26.23 35.84
N ASP A 334 -33.03 -26.50 37.10
CA ASP A 334 -34.42 -26.65 37.54
C ASP A 334 -35.04 -25.25 37.71
N SER A 335 -36.11 -24.97 36.95
CA SER A 335 -36.86 -23.71 37.04
C SER A 335 -38.31 -23.96 37.45
N THR A 336 -39.03 -22.89 37.83
CA THR A 336 -40.46 -22.97 38.18
C THR A 336 -41.35 -23.41 37.01
N SER A 337 -40.88 -23.29 35.76
CA SER A 337 -41.56 -23.77 34.55
C SER A 337 -41.05 -25.12 34.05
N GLY A 338 -40.14 -25.77 34.79
CA GLY A 338 -39.56 -27.07 34.44
C GLY A 338 -38.05 -27.02 34.18
N LEU A 339 -37.51 -28.13 33.70
CA LEU A 339 -36.08 -28.28 33.39
C LEU A 339 -35.69 -27.45 32.16
N LEU A 340 -34.72 -26.56 32.31
CA LEU A 340 -34.13 -25.79 31.21
C LEU A 340 -32.77 -26.38 30.85
N ASN A 341 -32.53 -26.61 29.55
CA ASN A 341 -31.28 -27.17 29.04
C ASN A 341 -30.60 -26.16 28.11
N PHE A 342 -29.32 -25.89 28.36
CA PHE A 342 -28.49 -24.99 27.57
C PHE A 342 -27.33 -25.78 26.97
N THR A 343 -27.32 -25.91 25.65
CA THR A 343 -26.26 -26.62 24.92
C THR A 343 -25.16 -25.63 24.56
N HIS A 344 -23.91 -25.99 24.82
CA HIS A 344 -22.75 -25.25 24.34
C HIS A 344 -21.67 -26.22 23.89
N TYR A 345 -20.72 -25.69 23.13
CA TYR A 345 -19.57 -26.42 22.63
C TYR A 345 -18.31 -25.73 23.09
N THR A 346 -17.38 -26.50 23.65
CA THR A 346 -16.04 -26.02 23.99
C THR A 346 -15.09 -26.43 22.88
N ILE A 347 -14.50 -25.46 22.21
CA ILE A 347 -13.48 -25.67 21.19
C ILE A 347 -12.12 -25.46 21.85
N ARG A 348 -11.21 -26.44 21.70
CA ARG A 348 -9.86 -26.43 22.29
C ARG A 348 -8.80 -26.62 21.22
N TRP A 349 -7.63 -26.02 21.40
CA TRP A 349 -6.47 -26.20 20.54
C TRP A 349 -5.17 -26.24 21.36
N ASP A 350 -4.10 -26.72 20.74
CA ASP A 350 -2.78 -26.83 21.37
C ASP A 350 -2.03 -25.49 21.30
N ASP A 351 -1.28 -25.16 22.35
CA ASP A 351 -0.32 -24.05 22.34
C ASP A 351 0.98 -24.50 21.67
N VAL A 352 0.97 -24.52 20.33
CA VAL A 352 2.12 -25.00 19.53
C VAL A 352 3.20 -23.94 19.33
N TYR A 353 2.87 -22.65 19.50
CA TYR A 353 3.78 -21.52 19.41
C TYR A 353 3.81 -20.71 20.71
N PRO A 354 4.81 -20.91 21.57
CA PRO A 354 4.92 -20.19 22.85
C PRO A 354 4.92 -18.68 22.67
N ASN A 355 4.34 -17.96 23.64
CA ASN A 355 4.25 -16.49 23.65
C ASN A 355 3.48 -15.86 22.46
N SER A 356 2.67 -16.65 21.75
CA SER A 356 1.88 -16.17 20.62
C SER A 356 0.46 -15.79 21.03
N THR A 357 -0.20 -15.02 20.16
CA THR A 357 -1.62 -14.68 20.32
C THR A 357 -2.45 -15.51 19.35
N TYR A 358 -3.47 -16.19 19.86
CA TYR A 358 -4.34 -17.07 19.10
C TYR A 358 -5.73 -16.46 18.95
N THR A 359 -6.35 -16.61 17.79
CA THR A 359 -7.75 -16.21 17.60
C THR A 359 -8.53 -17.35 17.00
N LEU A 360 -9.57 -17.82 17.70
CA LEU A 360 -10.51 -18.77 17.12
C LEU A 360 -11.49 -18.02 16.21
N ILE A 361 -11.61 -18.49 14.98
CA ILE A 361 -12.47 -17.94 13.95
C ILE A 361 -13.42 -19.03 13.47
N MET A 362 -14.64 -18.61 13.16
CA MET A 362 -15.63 -19.41 12.44
C MET A 362 -15.85 -18.81 11.05
N SER A 363 -16.04 -19.67 10.05
CA SER A 363 -16.58 -19.32 8.74
C SER A 363 -17.64 -20.32 8.31
N ASP A 364 -18.39 -19.95 7.27
CA ASP A 364 -19.16 -20.90 6.48
C ASP A 364 -18.22 -21.79 5.62
N PRO A 365 -18.72 -22.91 5.06
CA PRO A 365 -17.87 -23.86 4.33
C PRO A 365 -17.16 -23.27 3.11
N ASP A 366 -17.74 -22.24 2.50
CA ASP A 366 -17.16 -21.50 1.37
C ASP A 366 -16.13 -20.44 1.79
N GLY A 367 -15.97 -20.20 3.10
CA GLY A 367 -15.10 -19.17 3.66
C GLY A 367 -15.80 -17.84 3.95
N SER A 368 -17.08 -17.70 3.60
CA SER A 368 -17.88 -16.52 3.88
C SER A 368 -18.29 -16.42 5.36
N ASN A 369 -18.95 -15.32 5.73
CA ASN A 369 -19.51 -15.08 7.05
C ASN A 369 -18.52 -15.26 8.21
N LEU A 370 -17.35 -14.65 8.05
CA LEU A 370 -16.30 -14.70 9.05
C LEU A 370 -16.73 -14.11 10.38
N TYR A 371 -16.46 -14.85 11.46
CA TYR A 371 -16.76 -14.43 12.81
C TYR A 371 -15.62 -14.78 13.77
N ALA A 372 -15.01 -13.74 14.34
CA ALA A 372 -14.00 -13.90 15.37
C ALA A 372 -14.65 -14.20 16.73
N ILE A 373 -14.37 -15.40 17.26
CA ILE A 373 -14.99 -15.90 18.49
C ILE A 373 -14.23 -15.40 19.71
N LYS A 374 -12.91 -15.61 19.75
CA LYS A 374 -12.10 -15.31 20.93
C LYS A 374 -10.63 -15.12 20.60
N THR A 375 -10.04 -14.09 21.17
CA THR A 375 -8.58 -13.90 21.20
C THR A 375 -8.02 -14.39 22.54
N VAL A 376 -7.01 -15.25 22.47
CA VAL A 376 -6.32 -15.85 23.61
C VAL A 376 -4.86 -15.40 23.58
N TYR A 377 -4.44 -14.70 24.63
CA TYR A 377 -3.09 -14.20 24.83
C TYR A 377 -2.21 -15.25 25.53
N PRO A 378 -0.87 -15.05 25.56
CA PRO A 378 0.04 -15.96 26.25
C PRO A 378 -0.39 -16.25 27.69
N ASN A 379 -0.24 -17.51 28.11
CA ASN A 379 -0.61 -18.03 29.43
C ASN A 379 -2.12 -18.08 29.74
N GLN A 380 -2.98 -17.88 28.73
CA GLN A 380 -4.42 -18.11 28.86
C GLN A 380 -4.79 -19.51 28.36
N THR A 381 -5.93 -20.03 28.80
CA THR A 381 -6.43 -21.33 28.35
C THR A 381 -6.83 -21.27 26.87
N MET A 382 -6.23 -22.15 26.07
CA MET A 382 -6.49 -22.32 24.62
C MET A 382 -7.85 -22.95 24.35
N SER A 383 -8.91 -22.19 24.66
CA SER A 383 -10.28 -22.63 24.46
C SER A 383 -11.27 -21.47 24.31
N ALA A 384 -12.34 -21.72 23.56
CA ALA A 384 -13.47 -20.82 23.44
C ALA A 384 -14.79 -21.61 23.51
N LYS A 385 -15.88 -20.90 23.85
CA LYS A 385 -17.23 -21.47 23.86
C LYS A 385 -18.12 -20.87 22.76
N VAL A 386 -18.96 -21.72 22.18
CA VAL A 386 -20.03 -21.31 21.25
C VAL A 386 -21.36 -21.97 21.63
N GLY A 387 -22.48 -21.43 21.15
CA GLY A 387 -23.84 -21.86 21.46
C GLY A 387 -24.44 -21.10 22.65
N THR A 388 -25.15 -21.81 23.52
CA THR A 388 -25.83 -21.22 24.69
C THR A 388 -25.15 -21.58 26.01
N VAL A 389 -24.55 -20.60 26.67
CA VAL A 389 -23.94 -20.72 28.00
C VAL A 389 -24.87 -20.19 29.07
N SER A 390 -24.79 -20.76 30.28
CA SER A 390 -25.61 -20.31 31.42
C SER A 390 -24.94 -20.52 32.77
N TYR A 391 -25.38 -19.78 33.79
CA TYR A 391 -25.05 -20.01 35.20
C TYR A 391 -26.23 -19.61 36.09
N GLU A 392 -26.27 -20.14 37.32
CA GLU A 392 -27.27 -19.78 38.33
C GLU A 392 -26.65 -18.87 39.39
N ALA A 393 -27.31 -17.75 39.71
CA ALA A 393 -26.94 -16.88 40.82
C ALA A 393 -28.15 -16.12 41.36
N ASN A 394 -28.20 -15.91 42.67
CA ASN A 394 -29.25 -15.12 43.34
C ASN A 394 -30.69 -15.57 43.02
N GLY A 395 -30.90 -16.87 42.76
CA GLY A 395 -32.22 -17.41 42.38
C GLY A 395 -32.64 -17.13 40.94
N TYR A 396 -31.71 -16.68 40.09
CA TYR A 396 -31.93 -16.45 38.66
C TYR A 396 -30.98 -17.31 37.81
N ILE A 397 -31.48 -17.75 36.65
CA ILE A 397 -30.68 -18.40 35.62
C ILE A 397 -30.28 -17.33 34.60
N HIS A 398 -28.99 -17.04 34.56
CA HIS A 398 -28.40 -16.14 33.57
C HIS A 398 -27.92 -16.97 32.38
N TRP A 399 -28.18 -16.50 31.17
CA TRP A 399 -27.74 -17.18 29.96
C TRP A 399 -27.44 -16.18 28.84
N ASN A 400 -26.65 -16.64 27.87
CA ASN A 400 -26.32 -15.89 26.68
C ASN A 400 -26.16 -16.86 25.50
N GLU A 401 -26.50 -16.41 24.30
CA GLU A 401 -26.40 -17.19 23.06
C GLU A 401 -25.69 -16.42 21.97
N ASP A 402 -24.97 -17.12 21.10
CA ASP A 402 -24.30 -16.54 19.93
C ASP A 402 -24.83 -17.04 18.58
N LYS A 403 -25.67 -18.09 18.59
CA LYS A 403 -26.29 -18.73 17.42
C LYS A 403 -25.29 -19.31 16.41
N LEU A 404 -24.03 -19.51 16.83
CA LEU A 404 -22.98 -20.07 15.98
C LEU A 404 -23.03 -21.60 15.93
N ASP A 405 -23.92 -22.22 16.70
CA ASP A 405 -24.13 -23.66 16.82
C ASP A 405 -25.26 -24.18 15.94
N SER A 406 -25.36 -23.66 14.71
CA SER A 406 -26.35 -24.10 13.72
C SER A 406 -25.74 -24.31 12.33
N GLY A 407 -26.19 -25.36 11.64
CA GLY A 407 -25.73 -25.70 10.29
C GLY A 407 -24.29 -26.21 10.24
N GLN A 408 -23.72 -26.24 9.03
CA GLN A 408 -22.34 -26.62 8.80
C GLN A 408 -21.42 -25.40 8.95
N LYS A 409 -20.42 -25.50 9.83
CA LYS A 409 -19.43 -24.44 10.10
C LYS A 409 -18.02 -24.97 10.03
N HIS A 410 -17.07 -24.11 9.66
CA HIS A 410 -15.64 -24.36 9.74
C HIS A 410 -15.04 -23.52 10.87
N PHE A 411 -14.24 -24.15 11.74
CA PHE A 411 -13.50 -23.48 12.79
C PHE A 411 -12.01 -23.62 12.54
N PHE A 412 -11.27 -22.53 12.64
CA PHE A 412 -9.81 -22.55 12.55
C PHE A 412 -9.24 -21.51 13.50
N VAL A 413 -7.95 -21.67 13.82
CA VAL A 413 -7.23 -20.79 14.72
C VAL A 413 -6.16 -20.07 13.93
N THR A 414 -6.18 -18.74 13.98
CA THR A 414 -5.06 -17.91 13.53
C THR A 414 -4.09 -17.71 14.68
N VAL A 415 -2.81 -17.62 14.37
CA VAL A 415 -1.75 -17.39 15.35
C VAL A 415 -0.88 -16.24 14.88
N VAL A 416 -0.82 -15.18 15.67
CA VAL A 416 0.15 -14.09 15.49
C VAL A 416 1.34 -14.35 16.40
N LEU A 417 2.49 -14.62 15.80
CA LEU A 417 3.74 -14.88 16.50
C LEU A 417 4.35 -13.57 17.03
N PRO A 418 5.32 -13.63 17.98
CA PRO A 418 5.97 -12.45 18.53
C PRO A 418 6.67 -11.54 17.50
N ASP A 419 7.08 -12.10 16.35
CA ASP A 419 7.68 -11.35 15.23
C ASP A 419 6.63 -10.71 14.30
N GLY A 420 5.35 -10.87 14.62
CA GLY A 420 4.23 -10.38 13.81
C GLY A 420 3.82 -11.31 12.68
N SER A 421 4.49 -12.45 12.49
CA SER A 421 4.11 -13.39 11.45
C SER A 421 2.81 -14.13 11.79
N LEU A 422 2.02 -14.41 10.74
CA LEU A 422 0.70 -15.04 10.86
C LEU A 422 0.76 -16.51 10.43
N ARG A 423 0.03 -17.38 11.13
CA ARG A 423 -0.15 -18.81 10.83
C ARG A 423 -1.60 -19.23 11.00
N LYS A 424 -1.99 -20.34 10.38
CA LYS A 424 -3.35 -20.92 10.51
C LYS A 424 -3.30 -22.38 10.91
N SER A 425 -4.26 -22.81 11.73
CA SER A 425 -4.52 -24.23 11.98
C SER A 425 -5.17 -24.90 10.76
N GLU A 426 -5.16 -26.23 10.72
CA GLU A 426 -6.09 -26.93 9.82
C GLU A 426 -7.54 -26.71 10.28
N PRO A 427 -8.51 -26.61 9.35
CA PRO A 427 -9.90 -26.35 9.71
C PRO A 427 -10.57 -27.57 10.35
N LEU A 428 -11.44 -27.30 11.33
CA LEU A 428 -12.37 -28.24 11.93
C LEU A 428 -13.77 -27.98 11.37
N SER A 429 -14.24 -28.86 10.50
CA SER A 429 -15.63 -28.83 10.02
C SER A 429 -16.56 -29.49 11.03
N VAL A 430 -17.63 -28.80 11.40
CA VAL A 430 -18.66 -29.27 12.34
C VAL A 430 -20.02 -29.08 11.70
N ASN A 431 -20.87 -30.09 11.79
CA ASN A 431 -22.28 -29.98 11.44
C ASN A 431 -23.12 -30.01 12.72
N PHE A 432 -23.71 -28.86 13.06
CA PHE A 432 -24.60 -28.75 14.20
C PHE A 432 -26.01 -29.18 13.79
N ASN A 433 -26.49 -30.27 14.39
CA ASN A 433 -27.81 -30.85 14.16
C ASN A 433 -28.86 -30.32 15.14
#